data_AF-A0AAC9IUK4-F1
#
_entry.id   AF-A0AAC9IUK4-F1
#
_cell.length_a   1.000
_cell.length_b   1.000
_cell.length_c   1.000
_cell.angle_alpha   90.00
_cell.angle_beta   90.00
_cell.angle_gamma   90.00
#
_symmetry.space_group_name_H-M   'P 1'
#
loop_
_entity.id
_entity.type
_entity.pdbx_description
1 polymer ?
#
loop_
_entity_poly.entity_id
_entity_poly.type
_entity_poly.pdbx_seq_one_letter_code
_entity_poly.pdbx_strand_id
1 'polypeptide(L)'
;MKTINKPFTIADALGLSYIGNQADNAGITENGNYDISSSFKIALGNGNNDAIISNGSGNINNNHISFGSGYGDQITVSNGSLSRNYINFGNGDYDQIGAGWSGSIMGNNITFGSGSHDEIYSTNVIANNAIKFGNGNEDGVYFYHGILSNNSVSFGNGSSDYIFTEDGQIINNIITFGNSQSNVSTYSGLISNNKISFGGGANFLVSFLGSVNNNWVSFGDGAGNYVVCNGGGSGNTITFGDGGQDLISTWGNLCNNKITLGNGNGDSISASGYGGNNIINIGSGIGDVIDVSTNDKITVGVGGSDTFLFKQSQGSIGNVSITHFNDANDQIVLRNMFTDGFSASFSHGNTVISDGAGDSITLIGVHAVDNLLSYFSSSY
;
A
#
# COMPACT_ATOMS: atom_id res chain seq x y z
N MET A 1 -30.28 -11.99 22.13
CA MET A 1 -29.75 -10.68 22.56
C MET A 1 -30.13 -10.35 24.02
N LYS A 2 -29.17 -9.97 24.87
CA LYS A 2 -29.40 -9.49 26.25
C LYS A 2 -29.03 -8.01 26.34
N THR A 3 -30.01 -7.16 26.68
CA THR A 3 -29.81 -5.71 26.86
C THR A 3 -29.45 -5.38 28.29
N ILE A 4 -28.48 -4.48 28.49
CA ILE A 4 -27.98 -4.07 29.81
C ILE A 4 -28.06 -2.55 29.91
N ASN A 5 -28.90 -2.05 30.83
CA ASN A 5 -29.15 -0.62 31.05
C ASN A 5 -28.51 -0.10 32.36
N LYS A 6 -27.44 -0.76 32.83
CA LYS A 6 -26.72 -0.45 34.08
C LYS A 6 -25.23 -0.75 33.88
N PRO A 7 -24.30 -0.25 34.73
CA PRO A 7 -22.90 -0.62 34.63
C PRO A 7 -22.72 -2.15 34.60
N PHE A 8 -21.94 -2.65 33.64
CA PHE A 8 -21.67 -4.08 33.52
C PHE A 8 -20.76 -4.51 34.67
N THR A 9 -21.30 -5.31 35.59
CA THR A 9 -20.55 -5.76 36.78
C THR A 9 -20.01 -7.17 36.59
N ILE A 10 -18.99 -7.56 37.37
CA ILE A 10 -18.47 -8.94 37.43
C ILE A 10 -19.58 -9.98 37.65
N ALA A 11 -20.64 -9.63 38.39
CA ALA A 11 -21.79 -10.51 38.60
C ALA A 11 -22.60 -10.74 37.32
N ASP A 12 -22.70 -9.74 36.43
CA ASP A 12 -23.37 -9.86 35.14
C ASP A 12 -22.57 -10.75 34.17
N ALA A 13 -21.23 -10.73 34.28
CA ALA A 13 -20.31 -11.51 33.46
C ALA A 13 -20.20 -12.99 33.88
N LEU A 14 -20.26 -13.30 35.18
CA LEU A 14 -20.23 -14.69 35.66
C LEU A 14 -21.44 -15.50 35.17
N GLY A 15 -22.58 -14.85 34.94
CA GLY A 15 -23.76 -15.48 34.33
C GLY A 15 -23.72 -15.59 32.80
N LEU A 16 -22.69 -15.07 32.13
CA LEU A 16 -22.59 -14.97 30.67
C LEU A 16 -21.28 -15.55 30.09
N SER A 17 -20.43 -16.15 30.92
CA SER A 17 -19.14 -16.73 30.50
C SER A 17 -19.22 -17.77 29.37
N TYR A 18 -20.44 -18.20 29.02
CA TYR A 18 -20.74 -18.92 27.78
C TYR A 18 -22.19 -18.62 27.37
N ILE A 19 -22.42 -17.79 26.33
CA ILE A 19 -23.73 -17.76 25.64
C ILE A 19 -23.69 -18.88 24.61
N GLY A 20 -23.66 -20.12 25.11
CA GLY A 20 -23.64 -21.31 24.29
C GLY A 20 -24.97 -21.52 23.59
N ASN A 21 -25.11 -21.02 22.37
CA ASN A 21 -26.19 -21.47 21.51
C ASN A 21 -25.81 -21.32 20.04
N GLN A 22 -26.19 -22.28 19.20
CA GLN A 22 -26.21 -22.14 17.74
C GLN A 22 -27.38 -21.23 17.29
N ALA A 23 -27.78 -20.29 18.13
CA ALA A 23 -28.94 -19.44 17.86
C ALA A 23 -28.45 -18.13 17.28
N ASP A 24 -28.94 -17.81 16.08
CA ASP A 24 -28.71 -16.53 15.44
C ASP A 24 -29.07 -15.35 16.37
N ASN A 25 -28.32 -14.27 16.25
CA ASN A 25 -28.51 -13.01 16.99
C ASN A 25 -28.29 -13.13 18.51
N ALA A 26 -27.32 -13.96 18.93
CA ALA A 26 -26.80 -13.91 20.29
C ALA A 26 -26.01 -12.60 20.47
N GLY A 27 -25.99 -12.04 21.68
CA GLY A 27 -25.26 -10.79 21.84
C GLY A 27 -25.51 -10.02 23.11
N ILE A 28 -24.65 -9.02 23.31
CA ILE A 28 -24.64 -8.08 24.42
C ILE A 28 -24.84 -6.68 23.85
N THR A 29 -25.82 -5.96 24.36
CA THR A 29 -26.02 -4.55 24.02
C THR A 29 -26.03 -3.71 25.28
N GLU A 30 -25.14 -2.72 25.34
CA GLU A 30 -25.13 -1.67 26.35
C GLU A 30 -25.75 -0.40 25.73
N ASN A 31 -26.74 0.18 26.41
CA ASN A 31 -27.54 1.31 25.91
C ASN A 31 -27.25 2.63 26.67
N GLY A 32 -25.99 2.89 27.01
CA GLY A 32 -25.61 4.00 27.88
C GLY A 32 -24.19 4.48 27.64
N ASN A 33 -23.54 4.93 28.72
CA ASN A 33 -22.14 5.36 28.71
C ASN A 33 -21.29 4.42 29.58
N TYR A 34 -21.72 3.16 29.73
CA TYR A 34 -21.02 2.20 30.58
C TYR A 34 -20.04 1.38 29.76
N ASP A 35 -18.89 1.08 30.37
CA ASP A 35 -17.88 0.26 29.73
C ASP A 35 -18.22 -1.23 29.85
N ILE A 36 -18.08 -1.95 28.74
CA ILE A 36 -17.92 -3.41 28.73
C ILE A 36 -16.43 -3.68 29.01
N SER A 37 -16.07 -3.66 30.29
CA SER A 37 -14.67 -3.75 30.74
C SER A 37 -14.50 -4.68 31.94
N SER A 38 -13.45 -5.51 31.94
CA SER A 38 -12.75 -6.13 33.10
C SER A 38 -12.24 -7.56 32.88
N SER A 39 -11.54 -7.82 31.76
CA SER A 39 -10.87 -9.13 31.53
C SER A 39 -11.82 -10.31 31.45
N PHE A 40 -13.02 -10.07 30.91
CA PHE A 40 -13.98 -11.12 30.68
C PHE A 40 -13.62 -11.99 29.48
N LYS A 41 -14.03 -13.26 29.56
CA LYS A 41 -14.13 -14.14 28.40
C LYS A 41 -15.57 -14.10 27.92
N ILE A 42 -15.79 -13.57 26.73
CA ILE A 42 -17.08 -13.51 26.06
C ILE A 42 -16.99 -14.44 24.86
N ALA A 43 -17.80 -15.48 24.85
CA ALA A 43 -17.90 -16.40 23.73
C ALA A 43 -19.34 -16.38 23.20
N LEU A 44 -19.47 -16.02 21.93
CA LEU A 44 -20.69 -16.09 21.14
C LEU A 44 -20.59 -17.31 20.20
N GLY A 45 -21.73 -17.86 19.80
CA GLY A 45 -21.82 -19.21 19.23
C GLY A 45 -21.55 -19.24 17.73
N ASN A 46 -22.01 -20.29 17.05
CA ASN A 46 -22.03 -20.36 15.58
C ASN A 46 -23.33 -19.80 14.98
N GLY A 47 -24.07 -18.98 15.75
CA GLY A 47 -25.27 -18.33 15.24
C GLY A 47 -24.87 -17.18 14.33
N ASN A 48 -25.70 -16.87 13.33
CA ASN A 48 -25.46 -15.72 12.46
C ASN A 48 -25.80 -14.41 13.19
N ASN A 49 -25.10 -13.34 12.84
CA ASN A 49 -25.33 -11.98 13.32
C ASN A 49 -25.20 -11.85 14.84
N ASP A 50 -24.28 -12.61 15.43
CA ASP A 50 -23.95 -12.45 16.83
C ASP A 50 -23.27 -11.09 17.06
N ALA A 51 -23.60 -10.40 18.16
CA ALA A 51 -23.22 -8.99 18.30
C ALA A 51 -22.77 -8.57 19.70
N ILE A 52 -21.75 -7.72 19.79
CA ILE A 52 -21.41 -6.95 20.99
C ILE A 52 -21.46 -5.47 20.64
N ILE A 53 -22.40 -4.74 21.24
CA ILE A 53 -22.68 -3.35 20.91
C ILE A 53 -22.57 -2.49 22.17
N SER A 54 -21.72 -1.48 22.13
CA SER A 54 -21.71 -0.37 23.10
C SER A 54 -22.26 0.88 22.43
N ASN A 55 -23.47 1.26 22.81
CA ASN A 55 -24.05 2.52 22.38
C ASN A 55 -23.45 3.68 23.19
N GLY A 56 -23.70 4.92 22.76
CA GLY A 56 -23.21 6.11 23.47
C GLY A 56 -21.69 6.21 23.53
N SER A 57 -21.15 6.67 24.66
CA SER A 57 -19.70 6.85 24.87
C SER A 57 -19.04 5.67 25.62
N GLY A 58 -19.74 4.56 25.80
CA GLY A 58 -19.22 3.37 26.47
C GLY A 58 -18.06 2.74 25.70
N ASN A 59 -17.07 2.21 26.42
CA ASN A 59 -15.92 1.53 25.85
C ASN A 59 -16.06 0.02 25.93
N ILE A 60 -15.50 -0.71 24.96
CA ILE A 60 -15.29 -2.16 25.07
C ILE A 60 -13.79 -2.36 25.27
N ASN A 61 -13.38 -2.73 26.47
CA ASN A 61 -11.95 -2.77 26.78
C ASN A 61 -11.47 -3.94 27.64
N ASN A 62 -10.23 -4.34 27.39
CA ASN A 62 -9.52 -5.37 28.15
C ASN A 62 -10.25 -6.73 28.21
N ASN A 63 -10.95 -7.15 27.15
CA ASN A 63 -11.68 -8.43 27.12
C ASN A 63 -11.03 -9.46 26.20
N HIS A 64 -11.41 -10.72 26.38
CA HIS A 64 -11.19 -11.81 25.44
C HIS A 64 -12.54 -12.16 24.81
N ILE A 65 -12.70 -11.88 23.53
CA ILE A 65 -13.95 -12.01 22.78
C ILE A 65 -13.74 -13.04 21.68
N SER A 66 -14.63 -14.01 21.57
CA SER A 66 -14.64 -14.97 20.48
C SER A 66 -16.03 -15.13 19.90
N PHE A 67 -16.12 -15.09 18.58
CA PHE A 67 -17.29 -15.47 17.80
C PHE A 67 -17.05 -16.84 17.16
N GLY A 68 -18.13 -17.55 16.84
CA GLY A 68 -18.08 -18.79 16.08
C GLY A 68 -17.93 -18.54 14.59
N SER A 69 -18.39 -19.48 13.77
CA SER A 69 -18.37 -19.36 12.30
C SER A 69 -19.73 -18.98 11.72
N GLY A 70 -20.51 -18.18 12.45
CA GLY A 70 -21.77 -17.64 11.96
C GLY A 70 -21.52 -16.50 10.98
N TYR A 71 -22.45 -16.25 10.07
CA TYR A 71 -22.36 -15.13 9.13
C TYR A 71 -22.69 -13.81 9.83
N GLY A 72 -21.93 -12.75 9.58
CA GLY A 72 -22.32 -11.37 9.90
C GLY A 72 -22.12 -10.97 11.36
N ASP A 73 -21.18 -11.59 12.06
CA ASP A 73 -20.95 -11.31 13.47
C ASP A 73 -20.29 -9.93 13.66
N GLN A 74 -20.59 -9.22 14.74
CA GLN A 74 -20.17 -7.82 14.88
C GLN A 74 -19.74 -7.37 16.28
N ILE A 75 -18.75 -6.49 16.32
CA ILE A 75 -18.44 -5.64 17.48
C ILE A 75 -18.56 -4.18 17.07
N THR A 76 -19.42 -3.42 17.76
CA THR A 76 -19.63 -2.00 17.45
C THR A 76 -19.52 -1.11 18.69
N VAL A 77 -18.73 -0.04 18.58
CA VAL A 77 -18.72 1.08 19.54
C VAL A 77 -19.18 2.36 18.84
N SER A 78 -20.13 3.10 19.43
CA SER A 78 -20.64 4.33 18.79
C SER A 78 -19.64 5.48 18.90
N ASN A 79 -19.51 6.08 20.09
CA ASN A 79 -18.64 7.23 20.33
C ASN A 79 -17.48 6.90 21.28
N GLY A 80 -17.51 5.72 21.91
CA GLY A 80 -16.44 5.24 22.78
C GLY A 80 -15.35 4.46 22.03
N SER A 81 -14.47 3.81 22.78
CA SER A 81 -13.30 3.12 22.23
C SER A 81 -13.39 1.60 22.38
N LEU A 82 -13.02 0.89 21.33
CA LEU A 82 -12.70 -0.53 21.38
C LEU A 82 -11.19 -0.66 21.63
N SER A 83 -10.77 -1.04 22.84
CA SER A 83 -9.35 -1.02 23.19
C SER A 83 -8.82 -2.16 24.03
N ARG A 84 -7.58 -2.59 23.72
CA ARG A 84 -6.85 -3.61 24.49
C ARG A 84 -7.58 -4.95 24.60
N ASN A 85 -8.35 -5.33 23.60
CA ASN A 85 -9.04 -6.61 23.57
C ASN A 85 -8.23 -7.66 22.79
N TYR A 86 -8.50 -8.94 23.09
CA TYR A 86 -8.18 -10.07 22.23
C TYR A 86 -9.47 -10.54 21.57
N ILE A 87 -9.60 -10.40 20.27
CA ILE A 87 -10.83 -10.64 19.51
C ILE A 87 -10.54 -11.69 18.45
N ASN A 88 -11.36 -12.74 18.40
CA ASN A 88 -11.25 -13.80 17.41
C ASN A 88 -12.62 -14.10 16.77
N PHE A 89 -12.75 -13.83 15.49
CA PHE A 89 -13.86 -14.32 14.67
C PHE A 89 -13.52 -15.71 14.11
N GLY A 90 -14.55 -16.52 13.85
CA GLY A 90 -14.40 -17.83 13.21
C GLY A 90 -14.30 -17.68 11.70
N ASN A 91 -14.77 -18.70 10.96
CA ASN A 91 -14.76 -18.69 9.49
C ASN A 91 -16.11 -18.22 8.92
N GLY A 92 -16.81 -17.34 9.64
CA GLY A 92 -18.03 -16.71 9.16
C GLY A 92 -17.69 -15.66 8.11
N ASP A 93 -18.56 -15.48 7.11
CA ASP A 93 -18.41 -14.37 6.17
C ASP A 93 -19.04 -13.10 6.76
N TYR A 94 -18.56 -11.93 6.33
CA TYR A 94 -19.07 -10.60 6.68
C TYR A 94 -18.97 -10.25 8.17
N ASP A 95 -17.92 -10.71 8.84
CA ASP A 95 -17.68 -10.36 10.23
C ASP A 95 -17.10 -8.94 10.34
N GLN A 96 -17.56 -8.16 11.33
CA GLN A 96 -17.31 -6.73 11.38
C GLN A 96 -16.83 -6.21 12.74
N ILE A 97 -15.88 -5.27 12.70
CA ILE A 97 -15.56 -4.40 13.82
C ILE A 97 -15.77 -2.94 13.40
N GLY A 98 -16.72 -2.28 14.04
CA GLY A 98 -17.08 -0.89 13.77
C GLY A 98 -16.81 0.06 14.92
N ALA A 99 -16.27 1.24 14.60
CA ALA A 99 -16.29 2.39 15.49
C ALA A 99 -16.93 3.60 14.79
N GLY A 100 -17.95 4.19 15.43
CA GLY A 100 -18.67 5.35 14.90
C GLY A 100 -17.86 6.65 14.94
N TRP A 101 -18.55 7.77 14.74
CA TRP A 101 -17.98 9.09 14.40
C TRP A 101 -16.77 9.52 15.22
N SER A 102 -16.86 9.45 16.55
CA SER A 102 -15.75 9.77 17.45
C SER A 102 -15.07 8.53 18.03
N GLY A 103 -15.57 7.34 17.73
CA GLY A 103 -15.07 6.09 18.29
C GLY A 103 -13.72 5.69 17.71
N SER A 104 -12.90 5.01 18.50
CA SER A 104 -11.55 4.59 18.10
C SER A 104 -11.34 3.10 18.34
N ILE A 105 -10.54 2.47 17.48
CA ILE A 105 -10.13 1.06 17.60
C ILE A 105 -8.63 1.05 17.92
N MET A 106 -8.28 0.79 19.17
CA MET A 106 -6.91 1.01 19.64
C MET A 106 -6.30 -0.12 20.48
N GLY A 107 -5.12 -0.59 20.10
CA GLY A 107 -4.34 -1.49 20.95
C GLY A 107 -4.90 -2.92 21.04
N ASN A 108 -5.70 -3.36 20.08
CA ASN A 108 -6.32 -4.68 20.09
C ASN A 108 -5.46 -5.74 19.36
N ASN A 109 -5.68 -7.00 19.71
CA ASN A 109 -5.28 -8.15 18.90
C ASN A 109 -6.55 -8.71 18.27
N ILE A 110 -6.65 -8.64 16.95
CA ILE A 110 -7.85 -9.00 16.19
C ILE A 110 -7.46 -10.08 15.19
N THR A 111 -8.22 -11.16 15.15
CA THR A 111 -8.07 -12.22 14.16
C THR A 111 -9.43 -12.57 13.57
N PHE A 112 -9.49 -12.53 12.25
CA PHE A 112 -10.57 -13.09 11.45
C PHE A 112 -10.15 -14.46 10.91
N GLY A 113 -11.12 -15.35 10.72
CA GLY A 113 -10.88 -16.66 10.12
C GLY A 113 -10.79 -16.56 8.60
N SER A 114 -11.24 -17.60 7.91
CA SER A 114 -11.20 -17.67 6.43
C SER A 114 -12.54 -17.40 5.76
N GLY A 115 -13.48 -16.77 6.46
CA GLY A 115 -14.68 -16.25 5.81
C GLY A 115 -14.34 -14.96 5.06
N SER A 116 -15.16 -14.62 4.08
CA SER A 116 -14.93 -13.50 3.15
C SER A 116 -15.67 -12.24 3.60
N HIS A 117 -15.21 -11.08 3.12
CA HIS A 117 -15.79 -9.76 3.40
C HIS A 117 -15.70 -9.35 4.88
N ASP A 118 -14.69 -9.83 5.58
CA ASP A 118 -14.46 -9.46 6.96
C ASP A 118 -13.86 -8.05 7.01
N GLU A 119 -14.41 -7.17 7.85
CA GLU A 119 -14.08 -5.74 7.80
C GLU A 119 -13.81 -5.13 9.18
N ILE A 120 -12.80 -4.26 9.23
CA ILE A 120 -12.62 -3.29 10.30
C ILE A 120 -12.86 -1.91 9.74
N TYR A 121 -13.77 -1.15 10.34
CA TYR A 121 -14.02 0.22 9.96
C TYR A 121 -14.09 1.22 11.13
N SER A 122 -13.59 2.42 10.87
CA SER A 122 -13.73 3.56 11.77
C SER A 122 -13.74 4.87 10.97
N THR A 123 -14.38 5.89 11.51
CA THR A 123 -14.32 7.26 10.96
C THR A 123 -13.24 8.12 11.62
N ASN A 124 -12.64 7.68 12.72
CA ASN A 124 -11.69 8.48 13.51
C ASN A 124 -10.28 7.89 13.53
N VAL A 125 -10.00 6.89 14.39
CA VAL A 125 -8.65 6.32 14.52
C VAL A 125 -8.70 4.80 14.65
N ILE A 126 -7.89 4.13 13.82
CA ILE A 126 -7.51 2.73 13.99
C ILE A 126 -6.01 2.72 14.27
N ALA A 127 -5.60 2.47 15.52
CA ALA A 127 -4.20 2.58 15.88
C ALA A 127 -3.64 1.52 16.84
N ASN A 128 -2.38 1.16 16.66
CA ASN A 128 -1.64 0.23 17.52
C ASN A 128 -2.28 -1.16 17.62
N ASN A 129 -3.00 -1.61 16.59
CA ASN A 129 -3.61 -2.95 16.57
C ASN A 129 -2.69 -3.96 15.87
N ALA A 130 -2.78 -5.21 16.31
CA ALA A 130 -2.34 -6.37 15.54
C ALA A 130 -3.59 -7.00 14.92
N ILE A 131 -3.71 -6.92 13.59
CA ILE A 131 -4.88 -7.35 12.82
C ILE A 131 -4.43 -8.46 11.86
N LYS A 132 -5.17 -9.57 11.87
CA LYS A 132 -4.93 -10.69 10.97
C LYS A 132 -6.22 -11.13 10.33
N PHE A 133 -6.27 -11.11 9.00
CA PHE A 133 -7.28 -11.76 8.20
C PHE A 133 -6.77 -13.13 7.72
N GLY A 134 -7.69 -14.07 7.51
CA GLY A 134 -7.35 -15.40 6.99
C GLY A 134 -7.31 -15.41 5.47
N ASN A 135 -7.82 -16.48 4.86
CA ASN A 135 -7.83 -16.65 3.40
C ASN A 135 -9.19 -16.32 2.77
N GLY A 136 -10.03 -15.56 3.46
CA GLY A 136 -11.28 -15.04 2.92
C GLY A 136 -11.01 -14.06 1.80
N ASN A 137 -11.95 -13.91 0.87
CA ASN A 137 -11.82 -12.87 -0.16
C ASN A 137 -12.40 -11.55 0.33
N GLU A 138 -11.95 -10.44 -0.24
CA GLU A 138 -12.54 -9.11 -0.02
C GLU A 138 -12.46 -8.65 1.44
N ASP A 139 -11.45 -9.10 2.17
CA ASP A 139 -11.23 -8.70 3.56
C ASP A 139 -10.60 -7.30 3.63
N GLY A 140 -11.02 -6.50 4.61
CA GLY A 140 -10.88 -5.05 4.53
C GLY A 140 -10.52 -4.32 5.81
N VAL A 141 -9.68 -3.28 5.67
CA VAL A 141 -9.65 -2.16 6.62
C VAL A 141 -10.09 -0.89 5.91
N TYR A 142 -11.23 -0.34 6.31
CA TYR A 142 -11.85 0.83 5.70
C TYR A 142 -11.95 2.01 6.67
N PHE A 143 -11.69 3.23 6.20
CA PHE A 143 -11.96 4.42 7.01
C PHE A 143 -12.18 5.68 6.17
N TYR A 144 -13.07 6.57 6.61
CA TYR A 144 -13.53 7.70 5.80
C TYR A 144 -12.56 8.89 5.79
N HIS A 145 -12.39 9.56 6.94
CA HIS A 145 -11.51 10.74 7.12
C HIS A 145 -10.46 10.54 8.23
N GLY A 146 -10.36 9.32 8.74
CA GLY A 146 -9.59 9.00 9.93
C GLY A 146 -8.09 8.80 9.70
N ILE A 147 -7.43 8.27 10.72
CA ILE A 147 -6.02 7.86 10.65
C ILE A 147 -5.92 6.38 10.97
N LEU A 148 -5.37 5.61 10.02
CA LEU A 148 -4.85 4.26 10.26
C LEU A 148 -3.36 4.39 10.61
N SER A 149 -3.00 4.19 11.88
CA SER A 149 -1.61 4.37 12.32
C SER A 149 -1.01 3.33 13.25
N ASN A 150 0.27 3.00 13.04
CA ASN A 150 1.03 2.11 13.92
C ASN A 150 0.41 0.70 14.05
N ASN A 151 -0.29 0.22 13.03
CA ASN A 151 -0.87 -1.12 13.05
C ASN A 151 0.07 -2.12 12.37
N SER A 152 -0.04 -3.38 12.80
CA SER A 152 0.45 -4.54 12.05
C SER A 152 -0.78 -5.22 11.44
N VAL A 153 -0.92 -5.18 10.12
CA VAL A 153 -2.04 -5.77 9.39
C VAL A 153 -1.50 -6.85 8.45
N SER A 154 -2.02 -8.07 8.57
CA SER A 154 -1.67 -9.17 7.67
C SER A 154 -2.92 -9.81 7.07
N PHE A 155 -2.94 -9.94 5.76
CA PHE A 155 -3.94 -10.68 5.01
C PHE A 155 -3.37 -12.03 4.56
N GLY A 156 -4.23 -13.05 4.42
CA GLY A 156 -3.85 -14.34 3.86
C GLY A 156 -3.85 -14.32 2.34
N ASN A 157 -4.27 -15.43 1.73
CA ASN A 157 -4.32 -15.58 0.26
C ASN A 157 -5.71 -15.29 -0.31
N GLY A 158 -6.50 -14.48 0.38
CA GLY A 158 -7.74 -13.91 -0.11
C GLY A 158 -7.57 -13.07 -1.34
N SER A 159 -8.46 -13.20 -2.32
CA SER A 159 -8.48 -12.25 -3.44
C SER A 159 -9.23 -10.98 -3.07
N SER A 160 -8.79 -9.85 -3.62
CA SER A 160 -9.41 -8.53 -3.50
C SER A 160 -9.37 -7.93 -2.09
N ASP A 161 -8.47 -8.40 -1.23
CA ASP A 161 -8.25 -7.81 0.09
C ASP A 161 -7.77 -6.35 -0.03
N TYR A 162 -8.13 -5.51 0.94
CA TYR A 162 -7.88 -4.08 0.83
C TYR A 162 -7.59 -3.35 2.13
N ILE A 163 -6.81 -2.28 1.98
CA ILE A 163 -6.81 -1.15 2.91
C ILE A 163 -7.20 0.09 2.10
N PHE A 164 -8.27 0.75 2.53
CA PHE A 164 -8.83 1.88 1.80
C PHE A 164 -9.20 3.05 2.73
N THR A 165 -8.95 4.27 2.26
CA THR A 165 -9.55 5.47 2.83
C THR A 165 -9.92 6.52 1.79
N GLU A 166 -10.99 7.27 2.03
CA GLU A 166 -11.36 8.37 1.14
C GLU A 166 -10.42 9.57 1.35
N ASP A 167 -10.46 10.21 2.53
CA ASP A 167 -9.68 11.43 2.80
C ASP A 167 -8.77 11.29 4.02
N GLY A 168 -8.59 10.07 4.52
CA GLY A 168 -7.80 9.78 5.70
C GLY A 168 -6.30 9.62 5.44
N GLN A 169 -5.57 9.18 6.47
CA GLN A 169 -4.14 8.94 6.39
C GLN A 169 -3.81 7.49 6.76
N ILE A 170 -2.97 6.85 5.95
CA ILE A 170 -2.35 5.54 6.24
C ILE A 170 -0.90 5.80 6.61
N ILE A 171 -0.56 5.74 7.89
CA ILE A 171 0.77 6.15 8.38
C ILE A 171 1.42 5.17 9.35
N ASN A 172 2.73 4.94 9.22
CA ASN A 172 3.51 4.13 10.17
C ASN A 172 2.99 2.69 10.36
N ASN A 173 2.35 2.09 9.34
CA ASN A 173 1.83 0.72 9.44
C ASN A 173 2.82 -0.29 8.85
N ILE A 174 2.73 -1.53 9.33
CA ILE A 174 3.29 -2.71 8.69
C ILE A 174 2.11 -3.46 8.07
N ILE A 175 2.09 -3.55 6.75
CA ILE A 175 0.99 -4.13 5.98
C ILE A 175 1.57 -5.26 5.13
N THR A 176 1.00 -6.45 5.23
CA THR A 176 1.40 -7.62 4.44
C THR A 176 0.20 -8.28 3.79
N PHE A 177 0.27 -8.50 2.49
CA PHE A 177 -0.70 -9.29 1.73
C PHE A 177 -0.08 -10.62 1.28
N GLY A 178 -0.93 -11.63 1.08
CA GLY A 178 -0.53 -12.91 0.51
C GLY A 178 -0.34 -12.86 -1.01
N ASN A 179 -0.66 -13.97 -1.68
CA ASN A 179 -0.35 -14.19 -3.10
C ASN A 179 -1.52 -13.91 -4.06
N SER A 180 -2.63 -13.42 -3.56
CA SER A 180 -3.81 -13.11 -4.36
C SER A 180 -3.93 -11.61 -4.52
N GLN A 181 -4.56 -11.13 -5.60
CA GLN A 181 -4.68 -9.70 -5.89
C GLN A 181 -5.17 -8.91 -4.67
N SER A 182 -4.53 -7.79 -4.34
CA SER A 182 -4.91 -6.95 -3.20
C SER A 182 -4.47 -5.50 -3.39
N ASN A 183 -5.11 -4.60 -2.64
CA ASN A 183 -4.96 -3.16 -2.86
C ASN A 183 -4.67 -2.39 -1.55
N VAL A 184 -3.78 -1.41 -1.63
CA VAL A 184 -3.69 -0.31 -0.65
C VAL A 184 -3.98 0.98 -1.38
N SER A 185 -4.99 1.72 -0.94
CA SER A 185 -5.39 2.92 -1.68
C SER A 185 -5.96 4.04 -0.82
N THR A 186 -5.81 5.27 -1.31
CA THR A 186 -6.54 6.44 -0.81
C THR A 186 -7.15 7.23 -1.95
N TYR A 187 -8.29 7.89 -1.71
CA TYR A 187 -8.84 8.85 -2.66
C TYR A 187 -8.06 10.16 -2.59
N SER A 188 -8.31 11.04 -1.61
CA SER A 188 -7.59 12.32 -1.44
C SER A 188 -6.56 12.34 -0.29
N GLY A 189 -6.42 11.22 0.42
CA GLY A 189 -5.60 11.07 1.62
C GLY A 189 -4.07 11.03 1.43
N LEU A 190 -3.35 10.70 2.52
CA LEU A 190 -1.89 10.54 2.53
C LEU A 190 -1.50 9.10 2.87
N ILE A 191 -0.56 8.51 2.10
CA ILE A 191 0.16 7.30 2.50
C ILE A 191 1.59 7.65 2.83
N SER A 192 1.98 7.48 4.09
CA SER A 192 3.37 7.75 4.47
C SER A 192 3.98 6.88 5.55
N ASN A 193 5.29 6.65 5.45
CA ASN A 193 6.06 5.92 6.46
C ASN A 193 5.56 4.48 6.71
N ASN A 194 4.92 3.85 5.72
CA ASN A 194 4.47 2.46 5.84
C ASN A 194 5.51 1.50 5.30
N LYS A 195 5.49 0.27 5.83
CA LYS A 195 6.09 -0.90 5.20
C LYS A 195 4.98 -1.76 4.62
N ILE A 196 4.89 -1.81 3.31
CA ILE A 196 3.88 -2.54 2.54
C ILE A 196 4.58 -3.66 1.79
N SER A 197 4.09 -4.88 1.91
CA SER A 197 4.66 -6.05 1.23
C SER A 197 3.55 -6.91 0.66
N PHE A 198 3.68 -7.27 -0.61
CA PHE A 198 2.79 -8.17 -1.32
C PHE A 198 3.51 -9.48 -1.63
N GLY A 199 2.78 -10.59 -1.68
CA GLY A 199 3.31 -11.89 -2.08
C GLY A 199 3.56 -11.99 -3.59
N GLY A 200 3.60 -13.22 -4.12
CA GLY A 200 3.84 -13.51 -5.54
C GLY A 200 2.61 -13.41 -6.44
N GLY A 201 1.55 -12.75 -5.97
CA GLY A 201 0.35 -12.48 -6.77
C GLY A 201 0.56 -11.43 -7.85
N ALA A 202 -0.31 -11.43 -8.85
CA ALA A 202 -0.31 -10.45 -9.93
C ALA A 202 -1.29 -9.31 -9.64
N ASN A 203 -1.12 -8.18 -10.32
CA ASN A 203 -2.04 -7.05 -10.31
C ASN A 203 -2.26 -6.41 -8.94
N PHE A 204 -1.24 -6.40 -8.09
CA PHE A 204 -1.29 -5.63 -6.85
C PHE A 204 -1.30 -4.13 -7.15
N LEU A 205 -2.04 -3.38 -6.33
CA LEU A 205 -2.17 -1.94 -6.51
C LEU A 205 -1.85 -1.18 -5.23
N VAL A 206 -1.01 -0.17 -5.40
CA VAL A 206 -0.72 0.88 -4.42
C VAL A 206 -1.11 2.20 -5.08
N SER A 207 -2.35 2.65 -4.90
CA SER A 207 -2.98 3.73 -5.71
C SER A 207 -3.48 4.93 -4.91
N PHE A 208 -3.20 6.13 -5.43
CA PHE A 208 -3.53 7.39 -4.77
C PHE A 208 -3.93 8.49 -5.74
N LEU A 209 -5.00 9.23 -5.43
CA LEU A 209 -5.15 10.59 -5.96
C LEU A 209 -4.43 11.64 -5.07
N GLY A 210 -4.04 11.27 -3.85
CA GLY A 210 -3.21 12.08 -2.95
C GLY A 210 -1.70 11.85 -3.08
N SER A 211 -0.94 12.06 -1.99
CA SER A 211 0.53 11.93 -1.96
C SER A 211 1.03 10.61 -1.37
N VAL A 212 2.19 10.13 -1.83
CA VAL A 212 2.86 8.90 -1.34
C VAL A 212 4.28 9.20 -0.91
N ASN A 213 4.54 9.20 0.40
CA ASN A 213 5.83 9.67 0.89
C ASN A 213 6.49 8.71 1.88
N ASN A 214 7.80 8.47 1.72
CA ASN A 214 8.61 7.74 2.68
C ASN A 214 8.13 6.31 2.97
N ASN A 215 7.54 5.62 1.98
CA ASN A 215 7.09 4.25 2.16
C ASN A 215 8.15 3.26 1.69
N TRP A 216 8.17 2.08 2.31
CA TRP A 216 8.79 0.90 1.76
C TRP A 216 7.70 0.03 1.14
N VAL A 217 7.74 -0.15 -0.17
CA VAL A 217 6.81 -1.01 -0.93
C VAL A 217 7.60 -2.12 -1.60
N SER A 218 7.19 -3.37 -1.39
CA SER A 218 7.78 -4.53 -2.04
C SER A 218 6.68 -5.41 -2.64
N PHE A 219 6.85 -5.79 -3.90
CA PHE A 219 6.05 -6.79 -4.58
C PHE A 219 6.86 -8.09 -4.74
N GLY A 220 6.17 -9.23 -4.79
CA GLY A 220 6.78 -10.50 -5.21
C GLY A 220 6.81 -10.64 -6.73
N ASP A 221 6.99 -11.86 -7.22
CA ASP A 221 7.26 -12.16 -8.63
C ASP A 221 6.03 -12.21 -9.55
N GLY A 222 4.87 -11.76 -9.07
CA GLY A 222 3.69 -11.71 -9.93
C GLY A 222 3.74 -10.50 -10.87
N ALA A 223 3.12 -10.62 -12.04
CA ALA A 223 3.16 -9.60 -13.09
C ALA A 223 2.14 -8.48 -12.89
N GLY A 224 2.38 -7.34 -13.55
CA GLY A 224 1.40 -6.27 -13.69
C GLY A 224 1.10 -5.56 -12.38
N ASN A 225 2.08 -5.35 -11.51
CA ASN A 225 1.90 -4.61 -10.27
C ASN A 225 1.98 -3.11 -10.52
N TYR A 226 1.26 -2.33 -9.72
CA TYR A 226 1.09 -0.91 -9.94
C TYR A 226 1.38 -0.07 -8.70
N VAL A 227 2.16 0.99 -8.89
CA VAL A 227 2.24 2.13 -7.97
C VAL A 227 1.75 3.38 -8.72
N VAL A 228 0.65 3.96 -8.28
CA VAL A 228 0.04 5.14 -8.92
C VAL A 228 -0.02 6.31 -7.94
N CYS A 229 0.60 7.45 -8.29
CA CYS A 229 0.63 8.64 -7.43
C CYS A 229 0.20 9.90 -8.19
N ASN A 230 -1.01 10.42 -7.93
CA ASN A 230 -1.47 11.65 -8.59
C ASN A 230 -0.86 12.92 -7.93
N GLY A 231 -0.87 13.01 -6.60
CA GLY A 231 -0.36 14.17 -5.84
C GLY A 231 1.16 14.25 -5.69
N GLY A 232 1.91 13.30 -6.27
CA GLY A 232 3.36 13.18 -6.16
C GLY A 232 3.82 12.05 -5.24
N GLY A 233 5.05 11.56 -5.48
CA GLY A 233 5.68 10.49 -4.73
C GLY A 233 7.12 10.84 -4.35
N SER A 234 7.42 10.92 -3.05
CA SER A 234 8.77 11.27 -2.60
C SER A 234 9.35 10.40 -1.50
N GLY A 235 10.66 10.14 -1.57
CA GLY A 235 11.37 9.42 -0.50
C GLY A 235 11.01 7.93 -0.36
N ASN A 236 10.34 7.34 -1.35
CA ASN A 236 9.91 5.94 -1.26
C ASN A 236 11.04 4.98 -1.65
N THR A 237 11.02 3.78 -1.07
CA THR A 237 11.73 2.61 -1.59
C THR A 237 10.69 1.67 -2.20
N ILE A 238 10.76 1.46 -3.51
CA ILE A 238 9.84 0.62 -4.28
C ILE A 238 10.66 -0.50 -4.91
N THR A 239 10.25 -1.74 -4.69
CA THR A 239 10.90 -2.91 -5.26
C THR A 239 9.84 -3.82 -5.85
N PHE A 240 9.92 -4.02 -7.16
CA PHE A 240 9.17 -5.02 -7.88
C PHE A 240 9.95 -6.35 -7.91
N GLY A 241 9.23 -7.47 -8.03
CA GLY A 241 9.83 -8.79 -8.23
C GLY A 241 10.11 -9.05 -9.71
N ASP A 242 10.32 -10.32 -10.07
CA ASP A 242 10.66 -10.70 -11.46
C ASP A 242 9.43 -10.85 -12.40
N GLY A 243 8.25 -10.40 -11.95
CA GLY A 243 7.06 -10.32 -12.80
C GLY A 243 7.18 -9.17 -13.80
N GLY A 244 6.72 -9.36 -15.03
CA GLY A 244 6.77 -8.29 -16.05
C GLY A 244 5.57 -7.35 -16.02
N GLN A 245 5.67 -6.27 -16.79
CA GLN A 245 4.64 -5.24 -16.96
C GLN A 245 4.32 -4.46 -15.68
N ASP A 246 5.28 -4.36 -14.77
CA ASP A 246 5.13 -3.58 -13.56
C ASP A 246 5.21 -2.08 -13.88
N LEU A 247 4.38 -1.26 -13.23
CA LEU A 247 4.20 0.15 -13.57
C LEU A 247 4.27 1.07 -12.36
N ILE A 248 5.14 2.07 -12.43
CA ILE A 248 5.04 3.28 -11.64
C ILE A 248 4.46 4.40 -12.52
N SER A 249 3.33 4.95 -12.13
CA SER A 249 2.70 6.08 -12.84
C SER A 249 2.47 7.24 -11.90
N THR A 250 3.09 8.39 -12.20
CA THR A 250 2.86 9.63 -11.43
C THR A 250 2.40 10.77 -12.32
N TRP A 251 1.40 11.51 -11.84
CA TRP A 251 0.97 12.75 -12.49
C TRP A 251 1.70 13.94 -11.87
N GLY A 252 1.94 13.88 -10.55
CA GLY A 252 2.85 14.76 -9.84
C GLY A 252 4.32 14.39 -9.98
N ASN A 253 5.15 14.97 -9.11
CA ASN A 253 6.60 14.78 -9.07
C ASN A 253 6.98 13.42 -8.48
N LEU A 254 8.00 12.75 -9.03
CA LEU A 254 8.55 11.49 -8.51
C LEU A 254 9.98 11.72 -8.00
N CYS A 255 10.18 12.27 -6.79
CA CYS A 255 11.51 12.72 -6.36
C CYS A 255 12.13 11.94 -5.18
N ASN A 256 13.46 11.79 -5.21
CA ASN A 256 14.24 11.16 -4.13
C ASN A 256 13.80 9.72 -3.81
N ASN A 257 13.37 8.95 -4.80
CA ASN A 257 12.96 7.56 -4.59
C ASN A 257 14.11 6.59 -4.88
N LYS A 258 14.07 5.42 -4.24
CA LYS A 258 14.86 4.25 -4.61
C LYS A 258 13.93 3.24 -5.26
N ILE A 259 14.11 2.98 -6.54
CA ILE A 259 13.24 2.13 -7.36
C ILE A 259 14.06 0.95 -7.87
N THR A 260 13.47 -0.23 -7.84
CA THR A 260 14.03 -1.44 -8.46
C THR A 260 12.93 -2.12 -9.24
N LEU A 261 13.08 -2.14 -10.57
CA LEU A 261 12.32 -2.99 -11.49
C LEU A 261 13.08 -4.32 -11.55
N GLY A 262 12.37 -5.45 -11.43
CA GLY A 262 13.00 -6.76 -11.41
C GLY A 262 13.44 -7.21 -12.80
N ASN A 263 13.57 -8.51 -13.02
CA ASN A 263 13.91 -9.07 -14.34
C ASN A 263 12.67 -9.30 -15.24
N GLY A 264 11.52 -8.74 -14.86
CA GLY A 264 10.30 -8.80 -15.62
C GLY A 264 10.42 -8.02 -16.93
N ASN A 265 9.71 -8.46 -17.98
CA ASN A 265 9.70 -7.74 -19.25
C ASN A 265 8.65 -6.61 -19.25
N GLY A 266 9.01 -5.47 -19.82
CA GLY A 266 8.07 -4.41 -20.15
C GLY A 266 7.67 -3.58 -18.94
N ASP A 267 8.55 -3.47 -17.96
CA ASP A 267 8.34 -2.65 -16.78
C ASP A 267 8.44 -1.17 -17.15
N SER A 268 7.70 -0.31 -16.46
CA SER A 268 7.61 1.09 -16.84
C SER A 268 7.60 2.04 -15.65
N ILE A 269 8.29 3.17 -15.85
CA ILE A 269 8.12 4.37 -15.05
C ILE A 269 7.58 5.46 -15.99
N SER A 270 6.39 5.96 -15.69
CA SER A 270 5.75 7.09 -16.36
C SER A 270 5.54 8.22 -15.36
N ALA A 271 6.50 9.16 -15.30
CA ALA A 271 6.42 10.38 -14.49
C ALA A 271 6.12 11.60 -15.37
N SER A 272 5.88 12.77 -14.80
CA SER A 272 5.70 14.01 -15.58
C SER A 272 7.02 14.62 -16.09
N GLY A 273 8.15 13.94 -15.90
CA GLY A 273 9.51 14.44 -16.18
C GLY A 273 10.03 15.43 -15.13
N TYR A 274 9.22 15.74 -14.10
CA TYR A 274 9.55 16.66 -13.01
C TYR A 274 9.74 15.93 -11.68
N GLY A 275 10.67 16.46 -10.87
CA GLY A 275 11.07 15.86 -9.60
C GLY A 275 11.86 14.58 -9.85
N GLY A 276 13.18 14.64 -9.72
CA GLY A 276 14.04 13.47 -9.85
C GLY A 276 14.95 13.31 -8.64
N ASN A 277 16.24 13.10 -8.87
CA ASN A 277 17.18 12.55 -7.88
C ASN A 277 16.78 11.14 -7.43
N ASN A 278 16.17 10.37 -8.31
CA ASN A 278 15.86 8.97 -8.06
C ASN A 278 17.10 8.10 -8.24
N ILE A 279 17.13 6.98 -7.53
CA ILE A 279 18.04 5.86 -7.80
C ILE A 279 17.19 4.75 -8.37
N ILE A 280 17.35 4.45 -9.65
CA ILE A 280 16.57 3.47 -10.39
C ILE A 280 17.49 2.32 -10.78
N ASN A 281 17.14 1.12 -10.37
CA ASN A 281 17.77 -0.11 -10.86
C ASN A 281 16.75 -0.83 -11.74
N ILE A 282 17.17 -1.24 -12.92
CA ILE A 282 16.37 -2.00 -13.87
C ILE A 282 17.03 -3.36 -14.00
N GLY A 283 16.24 -4.44 -14.07
CA GLY A 283 16.77 -5.78 -14.25
C GLY A 283 17.19 -6.06 -15.68
N SER A 284 17.17 -7.35 -16.04
CA SER A 284 17.57 -7.85 -17.37
C SER A 284 16.40 -8.09 -18.33
N GLY A 285 15.19 -7.67 -17.92
CA GLY A 285 13.97 -7.77 -18.72
C GLY A 285 14.06 -6.98 -20.01
N ILE A 286 13.27 -7.35 -21.00
CA ILE A 286 13.23 -6.64 -22.30
C ILE A 286 12.11 -5.62 -22.34
N GLY A 287 12.37 -4.49 -22.99
CA GLY A 287 11.33 -3.51 -23.34
C GLY A 287 10.93 -2.60 -22.19
N ASP A 288 11.82 -2.40 -21.21
CA ASP A 288 11.55 -1.52 -20.09
C ASP A 288 11.58 -0.05 -20.55
N VAL A 289 10.68 0.77 -20.00
CA VAL A 289 10.53 2.17 -20.41
C VAL A 289 10.58 3.09 -19.20
N ILE A 290 11.62 3.91 -19.15
CA ILE A 290 11.84 4.86 -18.06
C ILE A 290 11.65 6.28 -18.57
N ASP A 291 10.64 6.95 -18.05
CA ASP A 291 10.55 8.41 -18.08
C ASP A 291 11.56 8.99 -17.10
N VAL A 292 12.69 9.46 -17.64
CA VAL A 292 13.84 9.91 -16.87
C VAL A 292 13.59 11.32 -16.36
N SER A 293 13.61 11.52 -15.04
CA SER A 293 13.46 12.81 -14.39
C SER A 293 14.82 13.49 -14.09
N THR A 294 14.77 14.74 -13.66
CA THR A 294 15.96 15.57 -13.37
C THR A 294 16.93 14.90 -12.39
N ASN A 295 18.21 14.81 -12.74
CA ASN A 295 19.29 14.24 -11.89
C ASN A 295 19.12 12.76 -11.49
N ASP A 296 18.35 11.97 -12.24
CA ASP A 296 18.20 10.55 -11.94
C ASP A 296 19.51 9.76 -12.14
N LYS A 297 19.68 8.73 -11.31
CA LYS A 297 20.77 7.77 -11.39
C LYS A 297 20.19 6.41 -11.71
N ILE A 298 20.59 5.87 -12.86
CA ILE A 298 20.03 4.65 -13.42
C ILE A 298 21.14 3.60 -13.54
N THR A 299 20.84 2.38 -13.11
CA THR A 299 21.66 1.19 -13.36
C THR A 299 20.84 0.19 -14.16
N VAL A 300 21.38 -0.22 -15.30
CA VAL A 300 20.75 -1.21 -16.19
C VAL A 300 21.31 -2.60 -15.87
N GLY A 301 20.43 -3.59 -15.85
CA GLY A 301 20.82 -4.99 -15.75
C GLY A 301 21.53 -5.44 -17.03
N VAL A 302 22.23 -6.56 -16.96
CA VAL A 302 22.87 -7.12 -18.16
C VAL A 302 21.81 -7.83 -18.99
N GLY A 303 21.46 -7.27 -20.15
CA GLY A 303 20.42 -7.83 -21.01
C GLY A 303 19.52 -6.71 -21.52
N GLY A 304 18.26 -7.03 -21.78
CA GLY A 304 17.24 -6.02 -22.08
C GLY A 304 17.39 -5.31 -23.42
N SER A 305 16.38 -4.50 -23.72
CA SER A 305 16.40 -3.54 -24.82
C SER A 305 15.54 -2.39 -24.35
N ASP A 306 16.18 -1.46 -23.65
CA ASP A 306 15.48 -0.54 -22.75
C ASP A 306 15.40 0.86 -23.34
N THR A 307 14.40 1.61 -22.89
CA THR A 307 14.10 2.95 -23.42
C THR A 307 14.20 4.00 -22.33
N PHE A 308 15.11 4.94 -22.51
CA PHE A 308 15.26 6.12 -21.65
C PHE A 308 14.63 7.32 -22.33
N LEU A 309 13.43 7.69 -21.86
CA LEU A 309 12.64 8.78 -22.41
C LEU A 309 12.92 10.07 -21.62
N PHE A 310 13.37 11.10 -22.32
CA PHE A 310 13.51 12.46 -21.82
C PHE A 310 12.44 13.32 -22.49
N LYS A 311 11.54 13.91 -21.71
CA LYS A 311 10.38 14.66 -22.21
C LYS A 311 10.17 16.03 -21.58
N GLN A 312 11.20 16.57 -20.94
CA GLN A 312 11.15 17.86 -20.25
C GLN A 312 10.81 18.97 -21.26
N SER A 313 9.53 19.36 -21.31
CA SER A 313 9.06 20.45 -22.18
C SER A 313 9.33 21.83 -21.59
N GLN A 314 9.57 21.90 -20.27
CA GLN A 314 10.02 23.06 -19.51
C GLN A 314 10.97 22.56 -18.42
N GLY A 315 12.00 23.33 -18.06
CA GLY A 315 12.98 22.92 -17.05
C GLY A 315 14.23 22.26 -17.63
N SER A 316 15.02 21.63 -16.76
CA SER A 316 16.35 21.09 -17.05
C SER A 316 16.38 19.59 -16.70
N ILE A 317 17.05 18.78 -17.53
CA ILE A 317 17.32 17.37 -17.20
C ILE A 317 18.34 17.24 -16.07
N GLY A 318 19.12 18.29 -15.83
CA GLY A 318 20.18 18.33 -14.85
C GLY A 318 21.29 17.37 -15.24
N ASN A 319 21.79 16.60 -14.28
CA ASN A 319 22.91 15.68 -14.47
C ASN A 319 22.47 14.25 -14.24
N VAL A 320 22.01 13.62 -15.32
CA VAL A 320 21.58 12.22 -15.32
C VAL A 320 22.78 11.30 -15.54
N SER A 321 22.81 10.17 -14.85
CA SER A 321 23.81 9.13 -15.07
C SER A 321 23.16 7.78 -15.33
N ILE A 322 23.59 7.08 -16.37
CA ILE A 322 23.15 5.73 -16.73
C ILE A 322 24.37 4.82 -16.73
N THR A 323 24.33 3.75 -15.91
CA THR A 323 25.40 2.75 -15.82
C THR A 323 24.98 1.48 -16.55
N HIS A 324 25.93 0.87 -17.26
CA HIS A 324 25.74 -0.34 -18.09
C HIS A 324 24.83 -0.17 -19.31
N PHE A 325 24.64 1.07 -19.78
CA PHE A 325 23.96 1.33 -21.04
C PHE A 325 24.65 0.57 -22.18
N ASN A 326 23.88 -0.18 -22.97
CA ASN A 326 24.33 -0.95 -24.12
C ASN A 326 23.77 -0.35 -25.40
N ASP A 327 24.62 0.31 -26.18
CA ASP A 327 24.25 1.02 -27.41
C ASP A 327 23.68 0.13 -28.53
N ALA A 328 23.89 -1.19 -28.46
CA ALA A 328 23.29 -2.13 -29.39
C ALA A 328 21.83 -2.50 -29.06
N ASN A 329 21.41 -2.30 -27.82
CA ASN A 329 20.13 -2.80 -27.29
C ASN A 329 19.24 -1.68 -26.73
N ASP A 330 19.87 -0.68 -26.10
CA ASP A 330 19.19 0.40 -25.39
C ASP A 330 19.08 1.64 -26.27
N GLN A 331 18.06 2.45 -26.00
CA GLN A 331 17.81 3.67 -26.74
C GLN A 331 17.54 4.85 -25.81
N ILE A 332 18.00 6.02 -26.25
CA ILE A 332 17.66 7.30 -25.66
C ILE A 332 16.67 7.99 -26.61
N VAL A 333 15.59 8.51 -26.05
CA VAL A 333 14.58 9.25 -26.81
C VAL A 333 14.44 10.63 -26.21
N LEU A 334 14.76 11.66 -26.99
CA LEU A 334 14.53 13.06 -26.63
C LEU A 334 13.22 13.53 -27.28
N ARG A 335 12.17 13.76 -26.49
CA ARG A 335 10.89 14.30 -26.98
C ARG A 335 10.76 15.76 -26.58
N ASN A 336 10.48 16.61 -27.58
CA ASN A 336 10.25 18.04 -27.41
C ASN A 336 11.45 18.84 -26.83
N MET A 337 12.67 18.28 -26.90
CA MET A 337 13.91 18.92 -26.43
C MET A 337 14.76 19.51 -27.59
N PHE A 338 14.21 19.62 -28.79
CA PHE A 338 14.94 19.95 -30.03
C PHE A 338 15.44 21.41 -30.14
N THR A 339 15.22 22.26 -29.13
CA THR A 339 15.79 23.61 -29.13
C THR A 339 17.24 23.64 -28.64
N ASP A 340 17.67 22.62 -27.90
CA ASP A 340 18.98 22.60 -27.25
C ASP A 340 19.91 21.68 -28.04
N GLY A 341 21.00 22.23 -28.55
CA GLY A 341 21.96 21.50 -29.37
C GLY A 341 22.78 20.54 -28.53
N PHE A 342 22.29 19.32 -28.30
CA PHE A 342 23.07 18.29 -27.62
C PHE A 342 24.29 17.88 -28.46
N SER A 343 25.42 17.79 -27.78
CA SER A 343 26.69 17.30 -28.32
C SER A 343 27.21 16.16 -27.45
N ALA A 344 27.81 15.14 -28.07
CA ALA A 344 28.50 14.10 -27.33
C ALA A 344 29.99 14.42 -27.21
N SER A 345 30.54 14.10 -26.05
CA SER A 345 31.97 14.16 -25.76
C SER A 345 32.39 12.92 -24.98
N PHE A 346 33.69 12.62 -25.01
CA PHE A 346 34.26 11.55 -24.21
C PHE A 346 35.09 12.15 -23.07
N SER A 347 34.80 11.73 -21.84
CA SER A 347 35.43 12.28 -20.64
C SER A 347 35.57 11.20 -19.58
N HIS A 348 36.80 10.96 -19.12
CA HIS A 348 37.12 10.05 -18.00
C HIS A 348 36.56 8.62 -18.13
N GLY A 349 36.54 8.05 -19.34
CA GLY A 349 35.99 6.71 -19.55
C GLY A 349 34.48 6.66 -19.79
N ASN A 350 33.82 7.81 -19.87
CA ASN A 350 32.37 7.91 -20.05
C ASN A 350 32.03 8.70 -21.32
N THR A 351 30.89 8.36 -21.92
CA THR A 351 30.26 9.20 -22.93
C THR A 351 29.37 10.22 -22.21
N VAL A 352 29.53 11.50 -22.56
CA VAL A 352 28.78 12.62 -21.97
C VAL A 352 28.04 13.34 -23.08
N ILE A 353 26.72 13.30 -23.04
CA ILE A 353 25.83 14.03 -23.95
C ILE A 353 25.37 15.29 -23.23
N SER A 354 25.70 16.48 -23.74
CA SER A 354 25.38 17.75 -23.07
C SER A 354 24.95 18.83 -24.04
N ASP A 355 24.07 19.71 -23.58
CA ASP A 355 23.62 20.91 -24.28
C ASP A 355 24.58 22.10 -24.14
N GLY A 356 25.60 22.00 -23.27
CA GLY A 356 26.51 23.09 -22.94
C GLY A 356 25.88 24.21 -22.07
N ALA A 357 24.63 24.08 -21.66
CA ALA A 357 23.90 25.02 -20.80
C ALA A 357 23.62 24.48 -19.39
N GLY A 358 24.17 23.30 -19.05
CA GLY A 358 24.17 22.73 -17.71
C GLY A 358 23.48 21.37 -17.62
N ASP A 359 22.86 20.93 -18.71
CA ASP A 359 22.21 19.64 -18.81
C ASP A 359 23.17 18.60 -19.39
N SER A 360 23.16 17.40 -18.79
CA SER A 360 23.98 16.29 -19.25
C SER A 360 23.37 14.92 -18.96
N ILE A 361 23.64 14.00 -19.88
CA ILE A 361 23.42 12.56 -19.75
C ILE A 361 24.81 11.91 -19.80
N THR A 362 25.22 11.30 -18.68
CA THR A 362 26.49 10.57 -18.59
C THR A 362 26.24 9.08 -18.69
N LEU A 363 26.77 8.46 -19.75
CA LEU A 363 26.76 7.01 -19.93
C LEU A 363 28.06 6.43 -19.36
N ILE A 364 27.95 5.84 -18.17
CA ILE A 364 29.09 5.39 -17.38
C ILE A 364 29.64 4.09 -17.98
N GLY A 365 30.93 4.12 -18.34
CA GLY A 365 31.63 2.97 -18.93
C GLY A 365 31.33 2.74 -20.42
N VAL A 366 30.64 3.65 -21.09
CA VAL A 366 30.38 3.58 -22.56
C VAL A 366 31.49 4.32 -23.31
N HIS A 367 32.23 3.59 -24.14
CA HIS A 367 33.51 4.03 -24.73
C HIS A 367 33.44 4.41 -26.23
N ALA A 368 32.25 4.47 -26.84
CA ALA A 368 32.10 4.77 -28.27
C ALA A 368 31.37 6.10 -28.51
N VAL A 369 31.85 6.93 -29.43
CA VAL A 369 31.11 8.11 -29.92
C VAL A 369 31.33 8.23 -31.42
N ASP A 370 30.98 7.21 -32.19
CA ASP A 370 31.14 7.28 -33.64
C ASP A 370 29.97 8.04 -34.30
N ASN A 371 28.80 8.09 -33.66
CA ASN A 371 27.69 8.92 -34.12
C ASN A 371 26.69 9.17 -32.99
N LEU A 372 26.49 10.43 -32.57
CA LEU A 372 25.46 10.78 -31.58
C LEU A 372 24.05 10.29 -31.99
N LEU A 373 23.79 10.19 -33.31
CA LEU A 373 22.53 9.65 -33.84
C LEU A 373 22.34 8.15 -33.58
N SER A 374 23.39 7.37 -33.25
CA SER A 374 23.21 5.96 -32.93
C SER A 374 22.49 5.74 -31.61
N TYR A 375 22.53 6.73 -30.71
CA TYR A 375 21.86 6.68 -29.41
C TYR A 375 20.40 7.13 -29.49
N PHE A 376 20.04 7.91 -30.51
CA PHE A 376 18.74 8.56 -30.62
C PHE A 376 17.86 7.89 -31.68
N SER A 377 16.70 7.40 -31.25
CA SER A 377 15.64 7.00 -32.18
C SER A 377 14.72 8.18 -32.46
N SER A 378 14.44 8.46 -33.74
CA SER A 378 13.43 9.44 -34.18
C SER A 378 12.00 8.91 -34.10
N SER A 379 11.81 7.68 -33.63
CA SER A 379 10.54 6.95 -33.75
C SER A 379 9.88 6.78 -32.38
N TYR A 380 8.86 7.60 -32.13
CA TYR A 380 7.67 7.22 -31.37
C TYR A 380 6.49 8.11 -31.74
#